data_AF-A0A7K0ZQU3-F1
#
_entry.id   AF-A0A7K0ZQU3-F1
#
_cell.length_a   1.000
_cell.length_b   1.000
_cell.length_c   1.000
_cell.angle_alpha   90.00
_cell.angle_beta   90.00
_cell.angle_gamma   90.00
#
_symmetry.space_group_name_H-M   'P 1'
#
loop_
_entity.id
_entity.type
_entity.pdbx_description
1 polymer ?
#
loop_
_entity_poly.entity_id
_entity_poly.type
_entity_poly.pdbx_seq_one_letter_code
_entity_poly.pdbx_strand_id
1 'polypeptide(L)'
;MFLWFIGTAIIAVLFVFRDDRFDYRVLALGAVLPDLIDVFTGGAWVFHSVLGSVLSLVLVMVFARRGTAARRMSLAIPIGMFMHLVFDGAFNNTKVFWWPFAGFN
;
A
#
# COMPACT_ATOMS: atom_id res chain seq x y z
N MET A 1 -4.18 -7.74 12.57
CA MET A 1 -2.78 -7.26 12.44
C MET A 1 -2.68 -5.77 12.10
N PHE A 2 -3.76 -4.96 12.15
CA PHE A 2 -3.70 -3.54 11.76
C PHE A 2 -2.62 -2.70 12.45
N LEU A 3 -2.46 -2.83 13.77
CA LEU A 3 -1.44 -2.10 14.51
C LEU A 3 -0.01 -2.47 14.09
N TRP A 4 0.21 -3.71 13.65
CA TRP A 4 1.48 -4.16 13.10
C TRP A 4 1.80 -3.36 11.83
N PHE A 5 0.90 -3.34 10.84
CA PHE A 5 1.09 -2.61 9.59
C PHE A 5 1.24 -1.11 9.77
N ILE A 6 0.44 -0.51 10.65
CA ILE A 6 0.54 0.92 10.96
C ILE A 6 1.90 1.23 11.58
N GLY A 7 2.28 0.48 12.62
CA GLY A 7 3.51 0.70 13.37
C GLY A 7 4.76 0.51 12.52
N THR A 8 4.87 -0.61 11.80
CA THR A 8 6.04 -0.93 10.99
C THR A 8 6.19 0.01 9.80
N ALA A 9 5.08 0.35 9.12
CA ALA A 9 5.12 1.31 8.02
C ALA A 9 5.56 2.70 8.49
N ILE A 10 4.99 3.21 9.60
CA ILE A 10 5.38 4.50 10.16
C ILE A 10 6.86 4.52 10.54
N ILE A 11 7.34 3.50 11.27
CA ILE A 11 8.74 3.43 11.70
C ILE A 11 9.69 3.37 10.50
N ALA A 12 9.38 2.52 9.50
CA ALA A 12 10.21 2.39 8.30
C ALA A 12 10.29 3.70 7.50
N VAL A 13 9.14 4.35 7.28
CA VAL A 13 9.06 5.61 6.53
C VAL A 13 9.73 6.75 7.31
N LEU A 14 9.50 6.85 8.62
CA LEU A 14 10.18 7.83 9.49
C LEU A 14 11.70 7.68 9.38
N PHE A 15 12.20 6.45 9.46
CA PHE A 15 13.63 6.14 9.39
C PHE A 15 14.24 6.51 8.03
N VAL A 16 13.54 6.20 6.93
CA VAL A 16 14.06 6.39 5.56
C VAL A 16 13.91 7.82 5.07
N PHE A 17 12.71 8.41 5.15
CA PHE A 17 12.45 9.71 4.52
C PHE A 17 12.84 10.90 5.39
N ARG A 18 12.67 10.79 6.71
CA ARG A 18 12.97 11.89 7.66
C ARG A 18 12.37 13.24 7.21
N ASP A 19 11.18 13.21 6.60
CA ASP A 19 10.46 14.39 6.11
C ASP A 19 9.34 14.75 7.09
N ASP A 20 9.48 15.90 7.76
CA ASP A 20 8.50 16.41 8.72
C ASP A 20 7.17 16.77 8.08
N ARG A 21 7.16 17.01 6.77
CA ARG A 21 5.94 17.35 6.05
C ARG A 21 5.15 16.10 5.69
N PHE A 22 5.77 14.91 5.67
CA PHE A 22 5.12 13.67 5.22
C PHE A 22 3.87 13.35 6.03
N ASP A 23 2.79 12.94 5.35
CA ASP A 23 1.52 12.66 6.00
C ASP A 23 1.43 11.19 6.45
N TYR A 24 1.81 10.94 7.70
CA TYR A 24 1.78 9.61 8.32
C TYR A 24 0.35 9.07 8.52
N ARG A 25 -0.67 9.93 8.55
CA ARG A 25 -2.06 9.48 8.68
C ARG A 25 -2.50 8.81 7.39
N VAL A 26 -2.18 9.43 6.26
CA VAL A 26 -2.48 8.86 4.93
C VAL A 26 -1.66 7.60 4.67
N LEU A 27 -0.41 7.55 5.14
CA LEU A 27 0.40 6.32 5.10
C LEU A 27 -0.26 5.19 5.88
N ALA A 28 -0.66 5.45 7.14
CA ALA A 28 -1.32 4.46 7.97
C ALA A 28 -2.59 3.92 7.30
N LEU A 29 -3.38 4.81 6.69
CA LEU A 29 -4.55 4.42 5.89
C LEU A 29 -4.16 3.53 4.70
N GLY A 30 -3.12 3.90 3.94
CA GLY A 30 -2.61 3.09 2.83
C GLY A 30 -2.12 1.71 3.28
N ALA A 31 -1.47 1.62 4.45
CA ALA A 31 -0.93 0.38 5.00
C ALA A 31 -2.01 -0.59 5.52
N VAL A 32 -3.22 -0.13 5.81
CA VAL A 32 -4.34 -1.00 6.23
C VAL A 32 -5.36 -1.22 5.12
N LEU A 33 -5.23 -0.48 4.01
CA LEU A 33 -6.17 -0.49 2.90
C LEU A 33 -6.38 -1.90 2.30
N PRO A 34 -5.33 -2.72 2.08
CA PRO A 34 -5.51 -4.08 1.56
C PRO A 34 -6.41 -4.95 2.45
N ASP A 35 -6.14 -4.99 3.76
CA ASP A 35 -6.97 -5.71 4.74
C ASP A 35 -8.42 -5.22 4.76
N LEU A 36 -8.64 -3.90 4.67
CA LEU A 36 -9.99 -3.32 4.70
C LEU A 36 -10.82 -3.70 3.48
N ILE A 37 -10.19 -3.83 2.30
CA ILE A 37 -10.90 -4.24 1.10
C ILE A 37 -11.18 -5.75 1.14
N ASP A 38 -10.25 -6.54 1.68
CA ASP A 38 -10.40 -8.00 1.68
C ASP A 38 -11.52 -8.52 2.59
N VAL A 39 -11.95 -7.73 3.60
CA VAL A 39 -13.17 -8.01 4.37
C VAL A 39 -14.40 -8.16 3.46
N PHE A 40 -14.47 -7.41 2.36
CA PHE A 40 -15.61 -7.44 1.44
C PHE A 40 -15.46 -8.48 0.31
N THR A 41 -14.23 -8.90 -0.01
CA THR A 41 -13.95 -9.82 -1.12
C THR A 41 -13.80 -11.28 -0.68
N GLY A 42 -13.66 -11.54 0.63
CA GLY A 42 -13.69 -12.89 1.20
C GLY A 42 -12.36 -13.64 1.19
N GLY A 43 -11.24 -12.97 0.94
CA GLY A 43 -9.90 -13.57 1.03
C GLY A 43 -8.78 -12.68 0.45
N ALA A 44 -7.52 -13.08 0.67
CA ALA A 44 -6.34 -12.41 0.13
C ALA A 44 -6.31 -12.49 -1.40
N TRP A 45 -6.83 -11.46 -2.07
CA TRP A 45 -7.04 -11.46 -3.52
C TRP A 45 -6.21 -10.37 -4.19
N VAL A 46 -6.83 -9.29 -4.69
CA VAL A 46 -6.15 -8.30 -5.54
C VAL A 46 -5.22 -7.39 -4.76
N PHE A 47 -5.58 -7.01 -3.54
CA PHE A 47 -4.84 -5.98 -2.80
C PHE A 47 -3.61 -6.51 -2.06
N HIS A 48 -3.47 -7.83 -1.97
CA HIS A 48 -2.23 -8.52 -1.59
C HIS A 48 -1.34 -8.87 -2.79
N SER A 49 -1.73 -8.46 -4.00
CA SER A 49 -0.88 -8.54 -5.20
C SER A 49 -0.06 -7.25 -5.37
N VAL A 50 1.10 -7.37 -6.01
CA VAL A 50 1.89 -6.18 -6.39
C VAL A 50 1.10 -5.27 -7.36
N LEU A 51 0.21 -5.85 -8.17
CA LEU A 51 -0.63 -5.11 -9.11
C LEU A 51 -1.54 -4.12 -8.39
N GLY A 52 -2.13 -4.49 -7.25
CA GLY A 52 -2.98 -3.59 -6.46
C GLY A 52 -2.26 -2.31 -6.02
N SER A 53 -1.04 -2.45 -5.49
CA SER A 53 -0.19 -1.31 -5.09
C SER A 53 0.25 -0.46 -6.28
N VAL A 54 0.59 -1.09 -7.41
CA VAL A 54 0.93 -0.38 -8.65
C VAL A 54 -0.27 0.38 -9.21
N LEU A 55 -1.46 -0.21 -9.22
CA LEU A 55 -2.68 0.47 -9.67
C LEU A 55 -3.00 1.67 -8.79
N SER A 56 -2.87 1.54 -7.47
CA SER A 56 -2.98 2.68 -6.55
C SER A 56 -2.02 3.81 -6.92
N LEU A 57 -0.76 3.49 -7.19
CA LEU A 57 0.23 4.48 -7.63
C LEU A 57 -0.16 5.12 -8.97
N VAL A 58 -0.60 4.33 -9.95
CA VAL A 58 -1.06 4.83 -11.25
C VAL A 58 -2.24 5.78 -11.07
N LEU A 59 -3.23 5.44 -10.24
CA LEU A 59 -4.37 6.31 -9.95
C LEU A 59 -3.92 7.65 -9.37
N VAL A 60 -3.01 7.66 -8.40
CA VAL A 60 -2.44 8.91 -7.87
C VAL A 60 -1.76 9.72 -8.97
N MET A 61 -0.99 9.07 -9.85
CA MET A 61 -0.27 9.76 -10.92
C MET A 61 -1.19 10.33 -12.01
N VAL A 62 -2.30 9.65 -12.32
CA VAL A 62 -3.28 10.07 -13.33
C VAL A 62 -4.14 11.21 -12.81
N PHE A 63 -4.63 11.13 -11.57
CA PHE A 63 -5.62 12.07 -11.04
C PHE A 63 -5.00 13.25 -10.29
N ALA A 64 -3.83 13.08 -9.65
CA ALA A 64 -3.23 14.14 -8.86
C ALA A 64 -2.30 15.04 -9.69
N ARG A 65 -2.53 16.35 -9.61
CA ARG A 65 -1.72 17.34 -10.36
C ARG A 65 -0.30 17.45 -9.81
N ARG A 66 0.69 17.52 -10.72
CA ARG A 66 2.11 17.73 -10.37
C ARG A 66 2.32 19.03 -9.57
N GLY A 67 3.29 19.00 -8.65
CA GLY A 67 3.66 20.16 -7.82
C GLY A 67 2.69 20.51 -6.69
N THR A 68 1.57 19.78 -6.53
CA THR A 68 0.57 20.07 -5.50
C THR A 68 0.84 19.33 -4.19
N ALA A 69 0.43 19.95 -3.07
CA ALA A 69 0.42 19.29 -1.76
C ALA A 69 -0.48 18.04 -1.77
N ALA A 70 -1.63 18.11 -2.46
CA ALA A 70 -2.54 16.98 -2.63
C ALA A 70 -1.83 15.76 -3.23
N ARG A 71 -1.08 15.92 -4.34
CA ARG A 71 -0.30 14.82 -4.91
C ARG A 71 0.73 14.27 -3.94
N ARG A 72 1.44 15.14 -3.22
CA ARG A 72 2.43 14.71 -2.23
C ARG A 72 1.81 13.87 -1.11
N MET A 73 0.64 14.29 -0.61
CA MET A 73 -0.12 13.56 0.41
C MET A 73 -0.67 12.25 -0.14
N SER A 74 -1.26 12.27 -1.35
CA SER A 74 -1.82 11.07 -1.98
C SER A 74 -0.78 9.98 -2.26
N LEU A 75 0.49 10.34 -2.49
CA LEU A 75 1.58 9.36 -2.65
C LEU A 75 1.84 8.52 -1.40
N ALA A 76 1.44 8.97 -0.21
CA ALA A 76 1.55 8.17 1.01
C ALA A 76 0.65 6.92 0.96
N ILE A 77 -0.44 6.93 0.16
CA ILE A 77 -1.34 5.77 -0.02
C ILE A 77 -0.61 4.59 -0.68
N PRO A 78 -0.07 4.70 -1.92
CA PRO A 78 0.64 3.60 -2.54
C PRO A 78 1.89 3.20 -1.77
N ILE A 79 2.59 4.15 -1.13
CA ILE A 79 3.73 3.82 -0.25
C ILE A 79 3.27 2.91 0.90
N GLY A 80 2.15 3.22 1.55
CA GLY A 80 1.57 2.40 2.61
C GLY A 80 1.20 1.00 2.10
N MET A 81 0.58 0.91 0.93
CA MET A 81 0.21 -0.38 0.33
C MET A 81 1.44 -1.23 -0.03
N PHE A 82 2.52 -0.63 -0.55
CA PHE A 82 3.78 -1.36 -0.76
C PHE A 82 4.39 -1.85 0.56
N MET A 83 4.34 -1.04 1.62
CA MET A 83 4.81 -1.46 2.94
C MET A 83 3.97 -2.60 3.50
N HIS A 84 2.65 -2.60 3.27
CA HIS A 84 1.77 -3.71 3.62
C HIS A 84 2.29 -5.03 3.03
N LEU A 85 2.54 -5.07 1.71
CA LEU A 85 3.05 -6.24 0.98
C LEU A 85 4.42 -6.74 1.44
N VAL A 86 5.21 -5.87 2.07
CA VAL A 86 6.51 -6.27 2.63
C VAL A 86 6.31 -6.91 4.00
N PHE A 87 5.45 -6.34 4.84
CA PHE A 87 5.25 -6.76 6.22
C PHE A 87 4.25 -7.89 6.40
N ASP A 88 3.41 -8.17 5.40
CA ASP A 88 2.57 -9.36 5.32
C ASP A 88 3.31 -10.58 4.71
N GLY A 89 4.48 -10.33 4.09
CA GLY A 89 5.24 -11.35 3.38
C GLY A 89 4.56 -11.84 2.09
N ALA A 90 3.78 -11.01 1.41
CA ALA A 90 3.02 -11.38 0.21
C ALA A 90 3.88 -12.06 -0.86
N PHE A 91 5.15 -11.65 -0.99
CA PHE A 91 6.13 -12.23 -1.91
C PHE A 91 6.44 -13.71 -1.64
N ASN A 92 6.05 -14.27 -0.49
CA ASN A 92 6.20 -15.69 -0.17
C ASN A 92 5.12 -16.57 -0.85
N ASN A 93 4.11 -15.96 -1.50
CA ASN A 93 3.11 -16.66 -2.30
C ASN A 93 3.10 -16.12 -3.73
N THR A 94 3.79 -16.80 -4.64
CA THR A 94 3.92 -16.41 -6.05
C THR A 94 2.57 -16.22 -6.76
N LYS A 95 1.55 -17.04 -6.44
CA LYS A 95 0.25 -16.95 -7.10
C LYS A 95 -0.49 -15.66 -6.73
N VAL A 96 -0.53 -15.33 -5.44
CA VAL A 96 -1.16 -14.09 -4.93
C VAL A 96 -0.36 -12.87 -5.35
N PHE A 97 0.96 -12.89 -5.13
CA PHE A 97 1.82 -11.74 -5.37
C PHE A 97 1.78 -11.28 -6.83
N TRP A 98 1.76 -12.23 -7.77
CA TRP A 98 1.72 -11.97 -9.22
C TRP A 98 0.32 -12.08 -9.83
N TRP A 99 -0.74 -12.16 -9.03
CA TRP A 99 -2.09 -12.17 -9.56
C TRP A 99 -2.35 -10.95 -10.47
N PRO A 100 -2.98 -11.11 -11.65
CA PRO A 100 -3.59 -12.32 -12.21
C PRO A 100 -2.67 -13.17 -13.11
N PHE A 101 -1.39 -12.83 -13.22
CA PHE A 101 -0.47 -13.40 -14.22
C PHE A 101 0.08 -14.79 -13.86
N ALA A 102 0.17 -15.12 -12.57
CA ALA A 102 0.67 -16.43 -12.09
C ALA A 102 -0.46 -17.46 -11.83
N GLY A 103 -1.70 -17.14 -12.23
CA GLY A 103 -2.88 -17.99 -12.05
C GLY A 103 -3.83 -17.48 -10.97
N PHE A 104 -4.98 -18.15 -10.87
CA PHE A 104 -5.99 -17.92 -9.84
C PHE A 104 -5.78 -18.92 -8.69
N ASN A 105 -5.98 -18.47 -7.44
CA ASN A 105 -5.80 -19.29 -6.24
C ASN A 105 -6.74 -20.50 -6.20
#